data_AF-A0A391P100-F1
#
_entry.id   AF-A0A391P100-F1
#
_cell.length_a   1.000
_cell.length_b   1.000
_cell.length_c   1.000
_cell.angle_alpha   90.00
_cell.angle_beta   90.00
_cell.angle_gamma   90.00
#
_symmetry.space_group_name_H-M   'P 1'
#
loop_
_entity.id
_entity.type
_entity.pdbx_description
1 polymer ?
#
loop_
_entity_poly.entity_id
_entity_poly.type
_entity_poly.pdbx_seq_one_letter_code
_entity_poly.pdbx_strand_id
1 'polypeptide(L)' 'MAGKENESNRLFEDEKVIEIEIERLRSFKGHPFKVNDDKEMHLLKDSIKQYGVLNPLIVRPVPDGAYEIISGHRRKYAA' A
#
# COMPACT_ATOMS: atom_id res chain seq x y z
N MET A 1 12.36 -36.37 13.77
CA MET A 1 12.62 -35.16 12.96
C MET A 1 11.29 -34.63 12.47
N ALA A 2 10.66 -33.70 13.18
CA ALA A 2 9.43 -33.03 12.76
C ALA A 2 9.37 -31.71 13.52
N GLY A 3 9.66 -30.59 12.86
CA GLY A 3 9.75 -29.31 13.58
C GLY A 3 10.19 -28.10 12.76
N LYS A 4 10.05 -28.11 11.43
CA LYS A 4 10.38 -26.93 10.59
C LYS A 4 9.30 -26.50 9.60
N GLU A 5 8.19 -27.22 9.50
CA GLU A 5 7.17 -26.95 8.46
C GLU A 5 6.08 -25.96 8.90
N ASN A 6 6.03 -25.56 10.18
CA ASN A 6 4.88 -24.85 10.76
C ASN A 6 5.09 -23.35 11.07
N GLU A 7 6.26 -22.78 10.83
CA GLU A 7 6.50 -21.34 11.03
C GLU A 7 6.16 -20.52 9.79
N SER A 8 6.43 -21.06 8.60
CA SER A 8 6.19 -20.39 7.32
C SER A 8 4.70 -20.15 7.05
N ASN A 9 3.81 -21.03 7.54
CA ASN A 9 2.39 -20.98 7.24
C ASN A 9 1.61 -19.94 8.08
N ARG A 10 2.18 -19.49 9.22
CA ARG A 10 1.57 -18.43 10.04
C ARG A 10 1.84 -17.02 9.51
N LEU A 11 2.85 -16.85 8.66
CA LEU A 11 3.22 -15.54 8.12
C LEU A 11 2.20 -15.00 7.10
N PHE A 12 1.34 -15.85 6.56
CA PHE A 12 0.38 -15.50 5.49
C PHE A 12 -1.07 -15.36 5.96
N GLU A 13 -1.43 -15.77 7.18
CA GLU A 13 -2.80 -15.62 7.70
C GLU A 13 -3.21 -14.14 7.96
N ASP A 14 -2.22 -13.25 8.06
CA ASP A 14 -2.41 -11.82 8.32
C ASP A 14 -2.46 -10.95 7.04
N GLU A 15 -2.17 -11.50 5.85
CA GLU A 15 -2.26 -10.75 4.60
C GLU A 15 -3.73 -10.63 4.16
N LYS A 16 -4.31 -9.45 4.41
CA LYS A 16 -5.71 -9.14 4.06
C LYS A 16 -5.79 -7.90 3.19
N VAL A 17 -6.64 -7.95 2.18
CA VAL A 17 -7.05 -6.77 1.42
C VAL A 17 -8.21 -6.13 2.17
N ILE A 18 -8.01 -4.90 2.63
CA ILE A 18 -9.01 -4.11 3.36
C ILE A 18 -9.09 -2.70 2.75
N GLU A 19 -10.25 -2.08 2.87
CA GLU A 19 -10.41 -0.65 2.57
C GLU A 19 -9.88 0.18 3.76
N ILE A 20 -9.11 1.22 3.45
CA ILE A 20 -8.49 2.10 4.44
C ILE A 20 -8.74 3.54 3.99
N GLU A 21 -9.21 4.38 4.90
CA GLU A 21 -9.32 5.83 4.71
C GLU A 21 -7.95 6.42 4.32
N ILE A 22 -7.90 7.26 3.27
CA ILE A 22 -6.65 7.82 2.74
C ILE A 22 -5.90 8.62 3.82
N GLU A 23 -6.64 9.26 4.73
CA GLU A 23 -6.14 10.05 5.86
C GLU A 23 -5.34 9.21 6.86
N ARG A 24 -5.61 7.89 6.93
CA ARG A 24 -4.89 6.96 7.80
C ARG A 24 -3.57 6.49 7.18
N LEU A 25 -3.30 6.80 5.90
CA LEU A 25 -2.08 6.42 5.18
C LEU A 25 -0.96 7.48 5.32
N ARG A 26 0.16 7.05 5.91
CA ARG A 26 1.35 7.86 6.15
C ARG A 26 2.52 7.42 5.28
N SER A 27 3.35 8.38 4.89
CA SER A 27 4.69 8.09 4.35
C SER A 27 5.67 7.94 5.51
N PHE A 28 6.67 7.08 5.36
CA PHE A 28 7.72 6.92 6.36
C PHE A 28 8.84 7.97 6.19
N LYS A 29 9.58 8.23 7.27
CA LYS A 29 10.67 9.22 7.29
C LYS A 29 11.78 8.85 6.31
N GLY A 30 12.22 9.82 5.49
CA GLY A 30 13.34 9.62 4.56
C GLY A 30 12.97 8.85 3.29
N HIS A 31 11.68 8.76 2.96
CA HIS A 31 11.25 8.07 1.73
C HIS A 31 11.89 8.71 0.49
N PRO A 32 12.69 7.96 -0.31
CA PRO A 32 13.47 8.54 -1.40
C PRO A 32 12.64 8.80 -2.65
N PHE A 33 11.45 8.21 -2.76
CA PHE A 33 10.61 8.32 -3.94
C PHE A 33 9.73 9.56 -3.84
N LYS A 34 9.88 10.44 -4.83
CA LYS A 34 9.02 11.60 -5.04
C LYS A 34 8.02 11.27 -6.14
N VAL A 35 6.80 11.76 -5.99
CA VAL A 35 5.83 11.70 -7.06
C VAL A 35 6.13 12.82 -8.04
N ASN A 36 6.46 12.44 -9.27
CA ASN A 36 6.57 13.39 -10.38
C ASN A 36 5.18 13.55 -10.99
N ASP A 37 4.74 14.80 -11.17
CA ASP A 37 3.51 15.12 -11.88
C ASP A 37 3.80 15.13 -13.39
N ASP A 38 4.01 13.93 -13.92
CA ASP A 38 4.31 13.66 -15.31
C ASP A 38 3.06 13.16 -16.07
N LYS A 39 3.19 13.00 -17.40
CA LYS A 39 2.11 12.46 -18.23
C LYS A 39 1.61 11.11 -17.72
N GLU A 40 2.51 10.25 -17.25
CA GLU A 40 2.17 8.95 -16.67
C GLU A 40 1.34 9.08 -15.38
N MET A 41 1.56 10.13 -14.59
CA MET A 41 0.75 10.44 -13.40
C MET A 41 -0.65 10.86 -13.79
N HIS A 42 -0.81 11.69 -14.83
CA HIS A 42 -2.13 12.06 -15.33
C HIS A 42 -2.91 10.85 -15.85
N LEU A 43 -2.27 9.97 -16.63
CA LEU A 43 -2.89 8.72 -17.08
C LEU A 43 -3.30 7.81 -15.90
N LEU A 44 -2.50 7.77 -14.84
CA LEU A 44 -2.83 7.03 -13.62
C LEU A 44 -4.05 7.62 -12.90
N LYS A 45 -4.12 8.94 -12.76
CA LYS A 45 -5.28 9.65 -12.17
C LYS A 45 -6.55 9.36 -12.97
N ASP A 46 -6.49 9.46 -14.30
CA ASP A 46 -7.64 9.18 -15.17
C ASP A 46 -8.10 7.73 -15.06
N SER A 47 -7.15 6.79 -15.02
CA SER A 47 -7.45 5.36 -14.86
C SER A 47 -8.09 5.06 -13.51
N ILE A 48 -7.56 5.60 -12.40
CA ILE A 48 -8.13 5.41 -11.06
C ILE A 48 -9.52 6.06 -10.97
N LYS A 49 -9.73 7.23 -11.59
CA LYS A 49 -11.04 7.87 -11.65
C LYS A 49 -12.08 7.00 -12.39
N GLN A 50 -11.67 6.30 -13.44
CA GLN A 50 -12.57 5.49 -14.25
C GLN A 50 -12.82 4.09 -13.68
N TYR A 51 -11.80 3.45 -13.10
CA TYR A 51 -11.84 2.03 -12.73
C TYR A 51 -11.57 1.76 -11.25
N GLY A 52 -11.25 2.80 -10.46
CA GLY A 52 -10.75 2.66 -9.11
C GLY A 52 -9.31 2.14 -9.04
N VAL A 53 -8.86 1.85 -7.83
CA VAL A 53 -7.53 1.26 -7.60
C VAL A 53 -7.60 -0.25 -7.81
N LEU A 54 -7.16 -0.71 -8.99
CA LEU A 54 -7.20 -2.14 -9.36
C LEU A 54 -6.22 -3.01 -8.55
N ASN A 55 -5.07 -2.45 -8.19
CA ASN A 55 -4.05 -3.15 -7.41
C ASN A 55 -3.85 -2.43 -6.07
N PRO A 56 -4.09 -3.09 -4.93
CA PRO A 56 -4.02 -2.46 -3.63
C PRO A 56 -2.62 -1.91 -3.32
N LEU A 57 -2.57 -1.00 -2.35
CA LEU A 57 -1.31 -0.53 -1.78
C LEU A 57 -0.84 -1.59 -0.78
N ILE A 58 0.48 -1.74 -0.65
CA ILE A 58 1.08 -2.57 0.39
C ILE A 58 1.42 -1.64 1.54
N VAL A 59 0.85 -1.92 2.69
CA VAL A 59 0.97 -1.09 3.88
C VAL A 59 1.31 -1.97 5.09
N ARG A 60 1.87 -1.34 6.13
CA ARG A 60 1.99 -1.95 7.46
C ARG A 60 1.26 -1.13 8.50
N PRO A 61 0.62 -1.74 9.50
CA PRO A 61 0.02 -1.00 10.60
C PRO A 61 1.11 -0.29 11.43
N VAL A 62 0.77 0.87 11.95
CA VAL A 62 1.54 1.62 12.95
C VAL A 62 0.60 2.04 14.10
N PRO A 63 1.12 2.57 15.23
CA PRO A 63 0.28 3.04 16.32
C PRO A 63 -0.82 4.03 15.88
N ASP A 64 -1.84 4.18 16.71
CA ASP A 64 -2.99 5.08 16.51
C ASP A 64 -3.88 4.71 15.31
N GLY A 65 -3.86 3.44 14.89
CA GLY A 65 -4.69 2.95 13.79
C GLY A 65 -4.29 3.51 12.42
N ALA A 66 -3.11 4.10 12.29
CA ALA A 66 -2.58 4.53 11.00
C ALA A 66 -1.81 3.39 10.31
N TYR A 67 -1.46 3.61 9.06
CA TYR A 67 -0.69 2.67 8.25
C TYR A 67 0.43 3.40 7.51
N GLU A 68 1.60 2.78 7.43
CA GLU A 68 2.69 3.27 6.59
C GLU A 68 2.69 2.56 5.24
N ILE A 69 2.84 3.36 4.18
CA ILE A 69 2.91 2.83 2.82
C ILE A 69 4.29 2.23 2.56
N ILE A 70 4.33 0.95 2.24
CA ILE A 70 5.54 0.24 1.79
C ILE A 70 5.65 0.34 0.26
N SER A 71 4.52 0.17 -0.44
CA SER A 71 4.45 0.27 -1.91
C SER A 71 3.13 0.88 -2.38
N GLY A 72 3.17 1.54 -3.55
CA GLY A 72 2.00 2.16 -4.17
C GLY A 72 1.84 3.67 -3.91
N HIS A 73 2.92 4.39 -3.58
CA HIS A 73 2.91 5.83 -3.33
C HIS A 73 2.26 6.68 -4.44
N ARG A 74 2.49 6.33 -5.72
CA ARG A 74 1.84 7.01 -6.85
C ARG A 74 0.33 6.77 -6.89
N ARG A 75 -0.14 5.58 -6.48
CA ARG A 75 -1.59 5.28 -6.39
C ARG A 75 -2.24 6.07 -5.25
N LYS A 76 -1.58 6.18 -4.10
CA LYS A 76 -2.03 7.06 -3.00
C LYS A 76 -2.18 8.52 -3.44
N TYR A 77 -1.28 8.99 -4.29
CA TYR A 77 -1.30 10.37 -4.77
C TYR A 77 -2.36 10.61 -5.86
N ALA A 78 -2.72 9.57 -6.60
CA ALA A 78 -3.65 9.66 -7.72
C ALA A 78 -5.11 9.38 -7.34
N ALA A 79 -5.35 8.63 -6.26
CA ALA A 79 -6.67 8.43 -5.65
C ALA A 79 -7.06 9.65 -4.80
#